data_AF-A0A368G517-F1
#
_entry.id   AF-A0A368G517-F1
#
_cell.length_a   1.000
_cell.length_b   1.000
_cell.length_c   1.000
_cell.angle_alpha   90.00
_cell.angle_beta   90.00
_cell.angle_gamma   90.00
#
_symmetry.space_group_name_H-M   'P 1'
#
loop_
_entity.id
_entity.type
_entity.pdbx_description
1 polymer ?
#
loop_
_entity_poly.entity_id
_entity_poly.type
_entity_poly.pdbx_seq_one_letter_code
_entity_poly.pdbx_strand_id
1 'polypeptide(L)'
;MKLRWDTPLPDEASQQWNTIRSNIIGFSKSIPRKVLEKDARAKHIPSIFVDSSKRAYACSLYVTTTAENGKLDTQLFTAKSKVAPLKKEQTIPRLELISIFLG
;
A
#
# COMPACT_ATOMS: atom_id res chain seq x y z
N MET A 1 -24.02 -4.32 20.66
CA MET A 1 -25.18 -3.96 19.82
C MET A 1 -24.77 -4.20 18.36
N LYS A 2 -25.42 -5.13 17.66
CA LYS A 2 -25.10 -5.40 16.24
C LYS A 2 -25.81 -4.36 15.38
N LEU A 3 -25.07 -3.41 14.82
CA LEU A 3 -25.60 -2.48 13.81
C LEU A 3 -25.97 -3.26 12.55
N ARG A 4 -27.10 -2.94 11.91
CA ARG A 4 -27.42 -3.47 10.58
C ARG A 4 -26.67 -2.66 9.52
N TRP A 5 -26.49 -3.22 8.33
CA TRP A 5 -25.81 -2.54 7.22
C TRP A 5 -26.41 -1.17 6.88
N ASP A 6 -27.72 -1.04 7.00
CA ASP A 6 -28.45 0.20 6.70
C ASP A 6 -28.59 1.12 7.91
N THR A 7 -28.05 0.74 9.08
CA THR A 7 -28.10 1.60 10.27
C THR A 7 -27.07 2.73 10.10
N PRO A 8 -27.48 4.00 10.26
CA PRO A 8 -26.54 5.11 10.26
C PRO A 8 -25.42 4.89 11.28
N LEU A 9 -24.21 5.26 10.90
CA LEU A 9 -23.08 5.23 11.82
C LEU A 9 -23.35 6.17 13.00
N PRO A 10 -22.94 5.80 14.23
CA PRO A 10 -22.93 6.74 15.35
C PRO A 10 -22.19 8.03 14.98
N ASP A 11 -22.64 9.16 15.53
CA ASP A 11 -22.14 10.48 15.15
C ASP A 11 -20.62 10.59 15.25
N GLU A 12 -20.02 10.01 16.29
CA GLU A 12 -18.57 9.98 16.48
C GLU A 12 -17.85 9.28 15.31
N ALA A 13 -18.32 8.08 14.93
CA ALA A 13 -17.72 7.33 13.82
C ALA A 13 -17.93 8.03 12.47
N SER A 14 -19.09 8.67 12.29
CA SER A 14 -19.39 9.49 11.10
C SER A 14 -18.43 10.70 11.00
N GLN A 15 -18.19 11.40 12.11
CA GLN A 15 -17.23 12.51 12.18
C GLN A 15 -15.79 12.05 11.91
N GLN A 16 -15.36 10.92 12.48
CA GLN A 16 -14.05 10.33 12.20
C GLN A 16 -13.90 9.98 10.71
N TRP A 17 -14.91 9.35 10.11
CA TRP A 17 -14.91 9.02 8.69
C TRP A 17 -14.81 10.26 7.80
N ASN A 18 -15.59 11.30 8.10
CA ASN A 18 -15.56 12.55 7.35
C ASN A 18 -14.19 13.24 7.46
N THR A 19 -13.55 13.16 8.63
CA THR A 19 -12.19 13.66 8.83
C THR A 19 -11.19 12.91 7.96
N ILE A 20 -11.21 11.57 7.97
CA ILE A 20 -10.36 10.72 7.11
C ILE A 20 -10.58 11.09 5.64
N ARG A 21 -11.83 11.16 5.20
CA ARG A 21 -12.20 11.52 3.82
C ARG A 21 -11.65 12.90 3.43
N SER A 22 -11.77 13.89 4.31
CA SER A 22 -11.26 15.24 4.03
C SER A 22 -9.74 15.27 3.91
N ASN A 23 -9.03 14.51 4.76
CA ASN A 23 -7.57 14.44 4.75
C ASN A 23 -7.00 13.70 3.53
N ILE A 24 -7.80 12.84 2.88
CA ILE A 24 -7.40 12.15 1.64
C ILE A 24 -7.37 13.13 0.47
N ILE A 25 -8.29 14.09 0.43
CA ILE A 25 -8.38 15.07 -0.65
C ILE A 25 -7.18 16.01 -0.55
N GLY A 26 -6.32 15.98 -1.57
CA GLY A 26 -5.11 16.82 -1.60
C GLY A 26 -3.93 16.26 -0.81
N PHE A 27 -4.01 15.01 -0.32
CA PHE A 27 -2.86 14.35 0.30
C PHE A 27 -1.67 14.33 -0.66
N SER A 28 -0.53 14.84 -0.18
CA SER A 28 0.73 14.83 -0.89
C SER A 28 1.83 14.42 0.08
N LYS A 29 2.76 13.59 -0.39
CA LYS A 29 3.91 13.15 0.39
C LYS A 29 5.14 13.18 -0.49
N SER A 30 6.19 13.83 0.00
CA SER A 30 7.51 13.76 -0.64
C SER A 30 8.09 12.37 -0.41
N ILE A 31 8.51 11.72 -1.49
CA ILE A 31 9.15 10.40 -1.45
C ILE A 31 10.65 10.62 -1.68
N PRO A 32 11.52 10.27 -0.72
CA PRO A 32 12.94 10.46 -0.88
C PRO A 32 13.46 9.59 -2.03
N ARG A 33 14.26 10.17 -2.93
CA ARG A 33 14.89 9.42 -4.03
C ARG A 33 15.91 8.40 -3.52
N LYS A 34 16.54 8.68 -2.38
CA LYS A 34 17.49 7.80 -1.71
C LYS A 34 16.76 7.06 -0.59
N VAL A 35 16.62 5.75 -0.77
CA VAL A 35 15.87 4.87 0.14
C VAL A 35 16.79 4.13 1.10
N LEU A 36 18.06 3.93 0.71
CA LEU A 36 19.04 3.22 1.50
C LEU A 36 20.28 4.08 1.72
N GLU A 37 20.71 4.14 2.98
CA GLU A 37 22.02 4.65 3.36
C GLU A 37 23.06 3.53 3.22
N LYS A 38 24.30 3.90 2.86
CA LYS A 38 25.41 2.96 2.83
C LYS A 38 25.91 2.74 4.26
N ASP A 39 25.17 1.98 5.05
CA ASP A 39 25.62 1.48 6.34
C ASP A 39 25.82 -0.03 6.23
N ALA A 40 27.07 -0.48 6.28
CA ALA A 40 27.42 -1.90 6.16
C ALA A 40 26.86 -2.76 7.30
N ARG A 41 26.47 -2.14 8.42
CA ARG A 41 25.90 -2.83 9.58
C ARG A 41 24.38 -2.76 9.64
N ALA A 42 23.76 -1.98 8.75
CA ALA A 42 22.31 -1.91 8.69
C ALA A 42 21.72 -3.18 8.06
N LYS A 43 20.65 -3.68 8.66
CA LYS A 43 19.86 -4.78 8.10
C LYS A 43 18.72 -4.20 7.28
N HIS A 44 18.60 -4.65 6.04
CA HIS A 44 17.50 -4.25 5.15
C HIS A 44 16.55 -5.43 4.92
N ILE A 45 15.26 -5.20 5.12
CA ILE A 45 14.20 -6.18 4.87
C ILE A 45 13.27 -5.61 3.80
N PRO A 46 13.28 -6.19 2.59
CA PRO A 46 12.28 -5.85 1.57
C PRO A 46 10.93 -6.48 1.95
N SER A 47 9.85 -5.73 1.75
CA SER A 47 8.48 -6.21 1.92
C SER A 47 7.67 -5.82 0.71
N ILE A 48 7.20 -6.83 -0.01
CA ILE A 48 6.42 -6.68 -1.23
C ILE A 48 4.94 -6.89 -0.88
N PHE A 49 4.11 -5.93 -1.28
CA PHE A 49 2.67 -6.00 -1.16
C PHE A 49 2.07 -5.94 -2.56
N VAL A 50 1.13 -6.85 -2.83
CA VAL A 50 0.39 -6.90 -4.09
C VAL A 50 -1.09 -6.75 -3.82
N ASP A 51 -1.78 -6.05 -4.71
CA ASP A 51 -3.23 -5.92 -4.68
C ASP A 51 -3.79 -6.05 -6.10
N SER A 52 -4.99 -6.60 -6.24
CA SER A 52 -5.58 -6.93 -7.52
C SER A 52 -7.09 -6.81 -7.51
N SER A 53 -7.60 -6.20 -8.57
CA SER A 53 -9.03 -6.12 -8.88
C SER A 53 -9.25 -6.54 -10.32
N LYS A 54 -10.52 -6.75 -10.69
CA LYS A 54 -10.91 -6.99 -12.10
C LYS A 54 -10.53 -5.86 -13.05
N ARG A 55 -10.18 -4.67 -12.54
CA ARG A 55 -9.85 -3.47 -13.33
C ARG A 55 -8.35 -3.23 -13.45
N ALA A 56 -7.60 -3.48 -12.38
CA ALA A 56 -6.18 -3.19 -12.31
C ALA A 56 -5.51 -4.06 -11.26
N TYR A 57 -4.20 -4.19 -11.40
CA TYR A 57 -3.36 -4.95 -10.49
C TYR A 57 -2.07 -4.17 -10.23
N ALA A 58 -1.55 -4.26 -9.01
CA ALA A 58 -0.48 -3.40 -8.54
C ALA A 58 0.42 -4.09 -7.52
N CYS A 59 1.62 -3.54 -7.38
CA CYS A 59 2.64 -3.97 -6.43
C CYS A 59 3.35 -2.75 -5.83
N SER A 60 3.68 -2.81 -4.55
CA SER A 60 4.54 -1.84 -3.86
C SER A 60 5.61 -2.57 -3.04
N LEU A 61 6.85 -2.14 -3.20
CA LEU A 61 8.01 -2.63 -2.45
C LEU A 61 8.43 -1.56 -1.44
N TYR A 62 8.41 -1.93 -0.17
CA TYR A 62 8.98 -1.15 0.91
C TYR A 62 10.29 -1.79 1.36
N VAL A 63 11.21 -0.96 1.83
CA VAL A 63 12.43 -1.45 2.49
C VAL A 63 12.44 -0.91 3.91
N THR A 64 12.46 -1.84 4.86
CA THR A 64 12.64 -1.53 6.28
C THR A 64 14.11 -1.70 6.62
N THR A 65 14.73 -0.64 7.09
CA THR A 65 16.11 -0.60 7.52
C THR A 65 16.17 -0.58 9.03
N THR A 66 16.92 -1.52 9.61
CA THR A 66 17.32 -1.49 11.01
C THR A 66 18.78 -1.03 11.07
N ALA A 67 19.01 0.19 11.55
CA ALA A 67 20.35 0.71 11.78
C ALA A 67 21.01 0.00 12.98
N GLU A 68 22.33 0.12 13.12
CA GLU A 68 23.06 -0.51 14.23
C GLU A 68 22.55 -0.08 15.62
N ASN A 69 22.12 1.18 15.76
CA ASN A 69 21.54 1.70 16.99
C ASN A 69 20.09 1.22 17.26
N GLY A 70 19.57 0.28 16.46
CA GLY A 70 18.22 -0.25 16.55
C GLY A 70 17.14 0.64 15.93
N LYS A 71 17.48 1.80 15.36
CA LYS A 71 16.49 2.67 14.71
C LYS A 71 15.91 1.98 13.47
N LEU A 72 14.58 1.94 13.41
CA LEU A 72 13.83 1.44 12.27
C LEU A 72 13.38 2.61 11.38
N ASP A 73 13.59 2.45 10.07
CA ASP A 73 13.05 3.35 9.05
C ASP A 73 12.48 2.53 7.89
N THR A 74 11.27 2.86 7.46
CA THR A 74 10.59 2.16 6.36
C THR A 74 10.25 3.15 5.26
N GLN A 75 10.77 2.89 4.07
CA GLN A 75 10.66 3.77 2.92
C GLN A 75 10.08 3.00 1.73
N LEU A 76 9.25 3.68 0.93
CA LEU A 76 8.78 3.14 -0.33
C LEU A 76 9.94 3.13 -1.33
N PHE A 77 10.30 1.95 -1.84
CA PHE A 77 11.38 1.80 -2.83
C PHE A 77 10.84 1.94 -4.25
N THR A 78 9.77 1.21 -4.57
CA THR A 78 9.10 1.32 -5.86
C THR A 78 7.65 0.88 -5.76
N ALA A 79 6.81 1.40 -6.65
CA ALA A 79 5.44 0.95 -6.83
C ALA A 79 5.12 0.93 -8.32
N LYS A 80 4.36 -0.08 -8.74
CA LYS A 80 3.98 -0.27 -10.14
C LYS A 80 2.56 -0.80 -10.22
N SER A 81 1.80 -0.29 -11.18
CA SER A 81 0.45 -0.74 -11.47
C SER A 81 0.27 -0.97 -12.97
N LYS A 82 -0.69 -1.84 -13.30
CA LYS A 82 -1.12 -2.10 -14.67
C LYS A 82 -2.64 -2.31 -14.71
N VAL A 83 -3.24 -1.92 -15.85
CA VAL A 83 -4.66 -2.21 -16.13
C VAL A 83 -4.80 -3.71 -16.43
N ALA A 84 -5.87 -4.31 -15.91
CA ALA A 84 -6.18 -5.71 -16.16
C ALA A 84 -6.48 -5.94 -17.67
N PRO A 85 -6.07 -7.08 -18.26
CA PRO A 85 -6.30 -7.32 -19.68
C PRO A 85 -7.80 -7.31 -20.06
N LEU A 86 -8.18 -6.43 -21.00
CA LEU A 86 -9.58 -6.31 -21.45
C LEU A 86 -10.02 -7.45 -22.38
N LYS A 87 -9.09 -8.00 -23.17
CA LYS A 87 -9.41 -9.03 -24.18
C LYS A 87 -9.84 -10.36 -23.58
N LYS A 88 -9.31 -10.71 -22.40
CA LYS A 88 -9.64 -11.94 -21.70
C LYS A 88 -9.68 -11.65 -20.21
N GLU A 89 -10.88 -11.71 -19.65
CA GLU A 89 -11.09 -11.53 -18.23
C GLU A 89 -10.25 -12.53 -17.45
N GLN A 90 -9.47 -12.01 -16.50
CA GLN A 90 -8.69 -12.82 -15.58
C GLN A 90 -9.46 -12.98 -14.27
N THR A 91 -9.25 -14.10 -13.58
CA THR A 91 -9.73 -14.26 -12.21
C THR A 91 -8.86 -13.43 -11.28
N ILE A 92 -9.42 -12.97 -10.14
CA ILE A 92 -8.67 -12.19 -9.15
C ILE A 92 -7.43 -12.96 -8.67
N PRO A 93 -7.49 -14.27 -8.34
CA PRO A 93 -6.30 -15.02 -7.95
C PRO A 93 -5.20 -15.06 -9.03
N ARG A 94 -5.56 -15.07 -10.31
CA ARG A 94 -4.56 -14.99 -11.40
C ARG A 94 -3.96 -13.60 -11.48
N LEU A 95 -4.75 -12.55 -11.25
CA LEU A 95 -4.27 -11.16 -11.21
C LEU A 95 -3.32 -10.94 -10.03
N GLU A 96 -3.63 -11.50 -8.85
CA GLU A 96 -2.73 -11.47 -7.68
C GLU A 96 -1.40 -12.14 -7.99
N LEU A 97 -1.44 -13.32 -8.61
CA LEU A 97 -0.24 -14.05 -9.01
C LEU A 97 0.62 -13.26 -10.01
N ILE A 98 0.02 -12.64 -11.03
CA ILE A 98 0.80 -11.86 -12.00
C ILE A 98 1.31 -10.53 -11.43
N SER A 99 0.67 -9.98 -10.39
CA SER A 99 1.12 -8.77 -9.70
C SER A 99 2.48 -8.95 -9.04
N ILE A 100 2.81 -10.17 -8.64
CA ILE A 100 4.13 -10.50 -8.08
C ILE A 100 5.23 -10.21 -9.11
N PHE A 101 4.98 -10.40 -10.40
CA PHE A 101 5.94 -10.09 -11.47
C PHE A 101 6.08 -8.58 -11.76
N LEU A 102 5.31 -7.71 -11.08
CA LEU A 102 5.52 -6.26 -11.14
C LEU A 102 6.59 -5.77 -10.16
N GLY A 103 6.82 -6.52 -9.08
CA GLY A 103 7.80 -6.22 -8.03
C GLY A 103 9.23 -6.54 -8.42
#